data_AF-A0A954H417-F1
#
_entry.id   AF-A0A954H417-F1
#
_cell.length_a   1.000
_cell.length_b   1.000
_cell.length_c   1.000
_cell.angle_alpha   90.00
_cell.angle_beta   90.00
_cell.angle_gamma   90.00
#
_symmetry.space_group_name_H-M   'P 1'
#
loop_
_entity.id
_entity.type
_entity.pdbx_description
1 polymer ?
#
loop_
_entity_poly.entity_id
_entity_poly.type
_entity_poly.pdbx_seq_one_letter_code
_entity_poly.pdbx_strand_id
1 'polypeptide(L)'
;MDNPYAATDQARSINLKPESAAAIATATRTMQIIAGALMCGTLTFSGVVLLSSGGNLPGKVDVLTMLGVGIGVAAVFAHFIVPMVVSNAQMGVLTRSSDVPDSETDRVTACCSVMQTKTIIGFALLEGATFFNLVAILIEKSVWSVVVAGVLFLLMAFRFPTRNQIEAWVEDKLRAFQRTG
;
A
#
# COMPACT_ATOMS: atom_id res chain seq x y z
N MET A 1 -33.23 5.61 20.26
CA MET A 1 -32.10 6.53 20.05
C MET A 1 -31.52 6.20 18.70
N ASP A 2 -31.95 6.91 17.67
CA ASP A 2 -31.46 6.73 16.31
C ASP A 2 -30.01 7.21 16.25
N ASN A 3 -29.13 6.39 15.70
CA ASN A 3 -27.71 6.73 15.55
C ASN A 3 -27.58 7.88 14.53
N PRO A 4 -27.21 9.11 14.94
CA PRO A 4 -27.11 10.24 14.02
C PRO A 4 -25.99 10.08 12.97
N TYR A 5 -25.11 9.07 13.13
CA TYR A 5 -24.06 8.75 12.16
C TYR A 5 -24.49 7.74 11.09
N ALA A 6 -25.63 7.05 11.25
CA ALA A 6 -26.12 6.09 10.26
C ALA A 6 -26.53 6.76 8.93
N ALA A 7 -26.96 8.02 8.99
CA ALA A 7 -27.41 8.78 7.82
C ALA A 7 -26.23 9.28 6.95
N THR A 8 -25.06 9.54 7.53
CA THR A 8 -23.89 10.03 6.78
C THR A 8 -23.13 8.93 6.05
N ASP A 9 -23.14 7.69 6.57
CA ASP A 9 -22.55 6.55 5.86
C ASP A 9 -23.44 6.05 4.71
N GLN A 10 -24.77 6.17 4.83
CA GLN A 10 -25.70 5.82 3.74
C GLN A 10 -25.75 6.86 2.62
N ALA A 11 -25.43 8.13 2.88
CA ALA A 11 -25.54 9.20 1.88
C ALA A 11 -24.36 9.25 0.88
N ARG A 12 -23.24 8.56 1.14
CA ARG A 12 -22.05 8.59 0.27
C ARG A 12 -21.83 7.32 -0.57
N SER A 13 -22.69 6.32 -0.43
CA SER A 13 -22.70 5.24 -1.41
C SER A 13 -23.28 5.79 -2.71
N ILE A 14 -22.42 6.02 -3.71
CA ILE A 14 -22.86 5.88 -5.11
C ILE A 14 -23.74 4.63 -5.15
N ASN A 15 -24.90 4.74 -5.79
CA ASN A 15 -25.80 3.61 -6.04
C ASN A 15 -25.14 2.68 -7.08
N LEU A 16 -23.98 2.13 -6.70
CA LEU A 16 -23.22 1.18 -7.49
C LEU A 16 -24.10 -0.03 -7.67
N LYS A 17 -24.07 -0.58 -8.88
CA LYS A 17 -24.70 -1.88 -9.12
C LYS A 17 -24.15 -2.90 -8.11
N PRO A 18 -24.97 -3.83 -7.61
CA PRO A 18 -24.52 -4.84 -6.64
C PRO A 18 -23.26 -5.59 -7.10
N GLU A 19 -23.14 -5.84 -8.40
CA GLU A 19 -21.98 -6.45 -9.04
C GLU A 19 -20.68 -5.62 -8.88
N SER A 20 -20.78 -4.30 -9.05
CA SER A 20 -19.66 -3.37 -8.88
C SER A 20 -19.21 -3.30 -7.41
N ALA A 21 -20.15 -3.30 -6.47
CA ALA A 21 -19.82 -3.35 -5.04
C ALA A 21 -19.12 -4.68 -4.66
N ALA A 22 -19.57 -5.80 -5.22
CA ALA A 22 -18.94 -7.11 -5.04
C ALA A 22 -17.51 -7.15 -5.61
N ALA A 23 -17.28 -6.52 -6.76
CA ALA A 23 -15.95 -6.40 -7.36
C ALA A 23 -14.98 -5.62 -6.46
N ILE A 24 -15.42 -4.48 -5.88
CA ILE A 24 -14.61 -3.69 -4.94
C ILE A 24 -14.29 -4.50 -3.67
N ALA A 25 -15.28 -5.20 -3.10
CA ALA A 25 -15.07 -6.03 -1.91
C ALA A 25 -14.05 -7.15 -2.17
N THR A 26 -14.13 -7.79 -3.34
CA THR A 26 -13.20 -8.85 -3.76
C THR A 26 -11.79 -8.29 -3.94
N ALA A 27 -11.64 -7.17 -4.66
CA ALA A 27 -10.34 -6.52 -4.86
C ALA A 27 -9.73 -6.05 -3.54
N THR A 28 -10.54 -5.51 -2.63
CA THR A 28 -10.12 -5.10 -1.27
C THR A 28 -9.53 -6.29 -0.52
N ARG A 29 -10.23 -7.42 -0.49
CA ARG A 29 -9.77 -8.62 0.21
C ARG A 29 -8.44 -9.12 -0.37
N THR A 30 -8.30 -9.13 -1.69
CA THR A 30 -7.05 -9.51 -2.36
C THR A 30 -5.90 -8.59 -1.96
N MET A 31 -6.11 -7.26 -1.99
CA MET A 31 -5.10 -6.28 -1.55
C MET A 31 -4.71 -6.47 -0.08
N GLN A 32 -5.68 -6.75 0.80
CA GLN A 32 -5.44 -6.99 2.22
C GLN A 32 -4.63 -8.28 2.46
N ILE A 33 -4.90 -9.35 1.71
CA ILE A 33 -4.14 -10.59 1.79
C ILE A 33 -2.69 -10.35 1.37
N ILE A 34 -2.47 -9.64 0.26
CA ILE A 34 -1.11 -9.34 -0.22
C ILE A 34 -0.37 -8.44 0.76
N ALA A 35 -0.99 -7.33 1.19
CA ALA A 35 -0.39 -6.43 2.17
C ALA A 35 -0.05 -7.15 3.48
N GLY A 36 -0.98 -7.98 3.98
CA GLY A 36 -0.77 -8.81 5.16
C GLY A 36 0.37 -9.82 5.00
N ALA A 37 0.51 -10.44 3.82
CA ALA A 37 1.60 -11.37 3.54
C ALA A 37 2.97 -10.69 3.56
N LEU A 38 3.10 -9.51 2.91
CA LEU A 38 4.35 -8.73 2.91
C LEU A 38 4.72 -8.27 4.33
N MET A 39 3.75 -7.78 5.09
CA MET A 39 3.95 -7.39 6.50
C MET A 39 4.35 -8.59 7.37
N CYS A 40 3.69 -9.74 7.22
CA CYS A 40 4.01 -10.96 7.97
C CYS A 40 5.44 -11.45 7.68
N GLY A 41 5.89 -11.36 6.42
CA GLY A 41 7.27 -11.65 6.03
C GLY A 41 8.28 -10.79 6.81
N THR A 42 8.08 -9.47 6.84
CA THR A 42 8.96 -8.56 7.58
C THR A 42 8.93 -8.79 9.10
N LEU A 43 7.77 -9.11 9.69
CA LEU A 43 7.65 -9.45 11.11
C LEU A 43 8.38 -10.75 11.44
N THR A 44 8.19 -11.80 10.64
CA THR A 44 8.84 -13.09 10.85
C THR A 44 10.35 -12.94 10.77
N PHE A 45 10.85 -12.22 9.76
CA PHE A 45 12.27 -11.98 9.62
C PHE A 45 12.81 -11.12 10.77
N SER A 46 12.07 -10.09 11.20
CA SER A 46 12.42 -9.30 12.38
C SER A 46 12.57 -10.17 13.63
N GLY A 47 11.66 -11.13 13.85
CA GLY A 47 11.77 -12.11 14.94
C GLY A 47 13.06 -12.93 14.86
N VAL A 48 13.40 -13.44 13.67
CA VAL A 48 14.66 -14.17 13.44
C VAL A 48 15.88 -13.30 13.75
N VAL A 49 15.89 -12.06 13.28
CA VAL A 49 17.00 -11.11 13.52
C VAL A 49 17.17 -10.80 15.00
N LEU A 50 16.08 -10.53 15.73
CA LEU A 50 16.13 -10.24 17.16
C LEU A 50 16.62 -11.44 17.98
N LEU A 51 16.12 -12.64 17.68
CA LEU A 51 16.57 -13.88 18.33
C LEU A 51 18.05 -14.17 18.03
N SER A 52 18.48 -13.99 16.78
CA SER A 52 19.88 -14.25 16.37
C SER A 52 20.86 -13.23 16.95
N SER A 53 20.46 -11.97 17.11
CA SER A 53 21.32 -10.92 17.69
C SER A 53 21.51 -11.05 19.20
N GLY A 54 20.70 -11.87 19.88
CA GLY A 54 20.72 -12.02 21.34
C GLY A 54 20.37 -10.72 22.08
N GLY A 55 19.70 -9.77 21.41
CA GLY A 55 19.35 -8.46 21.97
C GLY A 55 20.52 -7.49 22.18
N ASN A 56 21.75 -7.89 21.85
CA ASN A 56 22.91 -7.01 21.99
C ASN A 56 23.05 -6.12 20.74
N LEU A 57 22.46 -4.92 20.83
CA LEU A 57 22.46 -3.93 19.75
C LEU A 57 23.36 -2.74 20.11
N PRO A 58 24.68 -2.80 19.88
CA PRO A 58 25.56 -1.66 20.07
C PRO A 58 25.12 -0.49 19.18
N GLY A 59 24.98 0.69 19.77
CA GLY A 59 24.60 1.93 19.05
C GLY A 59 25.68 2.49 18.13
N LYS A 60 26.63 1.69 17.65
CA LYS A 60 27.64 2.15 16.70
C LYS A 60 27.01 2.29 15.32
N VAL A 61 27.36 3.37 14.64
CA VAL A 61 26.95 3.64 13.26
C VAL A 61 28.11 3.21 12.38
N ASP A 62 27.84 2.27 11.48
CA ASP A 62 28.79 1.78 10.48
C ASP A 62 28.13 1.90 9.08
N VAL A 63 28.87 1.53 8.03
CA VAL A 63 28.55 1.86 6.64
C VAL A 63 27.20 1.28 6.21
N LEU A 64 26.84 0.03 6.58
CA LEU A 64 25.55 -0.56 6.20
C LEU A 64 24.39 0.12 6.92
N THR A 65 24.57 0.57 8.16
CA THR A 65 23.58 1.34 8.90
C THR A 65 23.31 2.67 8.20
N MET A 66 24.35 3.39 7.80
CA MET A 66 24.19 4.65 7.04
C MET A 66 23.46 4.41 5.71
N LEU A 67 23.82 3.34 5.00
CA LEU A 67 23.15 2.96 3.77
C LEU A 67 21.69 2.57 4.02
N GLY A 68 21.40 1.84 5.10
CA GLY A 68 20.06 1.41 5.48
C GLY A 68 19.14 2.57 5.83
N VAL A 69 19.67 3.58 6.54
CA VAL A 69 18.98 4.86 6.76
C VAL A 69 18.70 5.55 5.43
N GLY A 70 19.72 5.67 4.56
CA GLY A 70 19.57 6.30 3.24
C GLY A 70 18.52 5.63 2.37
N ILE A 71 18.54 4.29 2.28
CA ILE A 71 17.55 3.49 1.56
C ILE A 71 16.17 3.64 2.20
N GLY A 72 16.07 3.65 3.52
CA GLY A 72 14.80 3.85 4.23
C GLY A 72 14.17 5.18 3.89
N VAL A 73 14.94 6.27 3.95
CA VAL A 73 14.47 7.61 3.57
C VAL A 73 14.06 7.66 2.09
N ALA A 74 14.89 7.13 1.19
CA ALA A 74 14.59 7.08 -0.24
C ALA A 74 13.32 6.26 -0.54
N ALA A 75 13.12 5.13 0.14
CA ALA A 75 11.95 4.28 0.01
C ALA A 75 10.67 4.96 0.50
N VAL A 76 10.74 5.76 1.57
CA VAL A 76 9.61 6.59 2.02
C VAL A 76 9.19 7.55 0.90
N PHE A 77 10.13 8.29 0.30
CA PHE A 77 9.80 9.19 -0.81
C PHE A 77 9.27 8.43 -2.04
N ALA A 78 9.93 7.34 -2.42
CA ALA A 78 9.53 6.50 -3.54
C ALA A 78 8.12 5.91 -3.34
N HIS A 79 7.73 5.58 -2.11
CA HIS A 79 6.41 5.07 -1.77
C HIS A 79 5.28 6.08 -2.08
N PHE A 80 5.55 7.38 -2.10
CA PHE A 80 4.54 8.37 -2.52
C PHE A 80 4.59 8.64 -4.04
N ILE A 81 5.78 8.70 -4.62
CA ILE A 81 5.97 9.11 -6.01
C ILE A 81 5.64 7.97 -6.98
N VAL A 82 6.20 6.78 -6.74
CA VAL A 82 6.10 5.67 -7.70
C VAL A 82 4.65 5.20 -7.87
N PRO A 83 3.87 4.94 -6.80
CA PRO A 83 2.46 4.56 -6.95
C PRO A 83 1.62 5.62 -7.68
N MET A 84 1.93 6.91 -7.48
CA MET A 84 1.26 8.01 -8.16
C MET A 84 1.55 7.97 -9.67
N VAL A 85 2.82 7.88 -10.06
CA VAL A 85 3.24 7.82 -11.47
C VAL A 85 2.65 6.60 -12.16
N VAL A 86 2.73 5.42 -11.54
CA VAL A 86 2.19 4.17 -12.11
C VAL A 86 0.68 4.26 -12.28
N SER A 87 -0.04 4.73 -11.26
CA SER A 87 -1.51 4.84 -11.37
C SER A 87 -1.95 5.83 -12.45
N ASN A 88 -1.25 6.96 -12.60
CA ASN A 88 -1.54 7.93 -13.65
C ASN A 88 -1.23 7.37 -15.04
N ALA A 89 -0.13 6.63 -15.19
CA ALA A 89 0.22 5.98 -16.45
C ALA A 89 -0.84 4.94 -16.85
N GLN A 90 -1.23 4.06 -15.94
CA GLN A 90 -2.25 3.03 -16.21
C GLN A 90 -3.63 3.62 -16.50
N MET A 91 -4.06 4.65 -15.75
CA MET A 91 -5.30 5.37 -16.06
C MET A 91 -5.24 6.09 -17.42
N GLY A 92 -4.07 6.58 -17.82
CA GLY A 92 -3.85 7.17 -19.14
C GLY A 92 -4.00 6.14 -20.27
N VAL A 93 -3.64 4.88 -20.03
CA VAL A 93 -3.87 3.79 -20.99
C VAL A 93 -5.37 3.48 -21.09
N LEU A 94 -6.06 3.32 -19.96
CA LEU A 94 -7.50 3.02 -19.93
C LEU A 94 -8.39 4.07 -20.61
N THR A 95 -7.97 5.34 -20.60
CA THR A 95 -8.72 6.44 -21.23
C THR A 95 -8.40 6.62 -22.72
N ARG A 96 -7.25 6.13 -23.19
CA ARG A 96 -6.80 6.27 -24.58
C ARG A 96 -7.09 5.05 -25.44
N SER A 97 -7.17 3.88 -24.84
CA SER A 97 -7.56 2.66 -25.55
C SER A 97 -8.98 2.83 -26.08
N SER A 98 -9.21 2.53 -27.37
CA SER A 98 -10.57 2.46 -27.96
C SER A 98 -11.46 1.42 -27.27
N ASP A 99 -10.86 0.59 -26.42
CA ASP A 99 -11.47 -0.41 -25.56
C ASP A 99 -11.82 0.19 -24.19
N VAL A 100 -12.46 1.37 -24.18
CA VAL A 100 -13.01 1.94 -22.95
C VAL A 100 -14.11 0.99 -22.51
N PRO A 101 -14.09 0.48 -21.26
CA PRO A 101 -15.07 -0.50 -20.86
C PRO A 101 -16.50 0.08 -20.96
N ASP A 102 -17.37 -0.61 -21.68
CA ASP A 102 -18.73 -0.15 -21.97
C ASP A 102 -19.63 -0.21 -20.72
N SER A 103 -19.39 -1.18 -19.84
CA SER A 103 -20.17 -1.35 -18.61
C SER A 103 -19.53 -0.66 -17.41
N GLU A 104 -20.36 -0.17 -16.50
CA GLU A 104 -19.94 0.38 -15.19
C GLU A 104 -19.10 -0.63 -14.40
N THR A 105 -19.51 -1.91 -14.40
CA THR A 105 -18.82 -2.99 -13.69
C THR A 105 -17.40 -3.21 -14.22
N ASP A 106 -17.20 -3.12 -15.54
CA ASP A 106 -15.87 -3.27 -16.14
C ASP A 106 -14.98 -2.07 -15.83
N ARG A 107 -15.54 -0.85 -15.83
CA ARG A 107 -14.79 0.36 -15.42
C ARG A 107 -14.35 0.28 -13.96
N VAL A 108 -15.23 -0.19 -13.07
CA VAL A 108 -14.91 -0.42 -11.66
C VAL A 108 -13.80 -1.46 -11.53
N THR A 109 -13.88 -2.57 -12.26
CA THR A 109 -12.88 -3.64 -12.24
C THR A 109 -11.51 -3.15 -12.73
N ALA A 110 -11.49 -2.36 -13.81
CA ALA A 110 -10.27 -1.74 -14.31
C ALA A 110 -9.65 -0.78 -13.29
N CYS A 111 -10.46 0.06 -12.64
CA CYS A 111 -9.99 0.94 -11.56
C CYS A 111 -9.41 0.13 -10.40
N CYS A 112 -10.10 -0.91 -9.93
CA CYS A 112 -9.63 -1.80 -8.87
C CYS A 112 -8.28 -2.45 -9.21
N SER A 113 -8.07 -2.87 -10.46
CA SER A 113 -6.79 -3.43 -10.91
C SER A 113 -5.64 -2.41 -10.78
N VAL A 114 -5.84 -1.17 -11.21
CA VAL A 114 -4.86 -0.07 -11.06
C VAL A 114 -4.56 0.20 -9.58
N MET A 115 -5.59 0.25 -8.73
CA MET A 115 -5.44 0.42 -7.28
C MET A 115 -4.64 -0.73 -6.66
N GLN A 116 -4.87 -1.97 -7.10
CA GLN A 116 -4.13 -3.13 -6.64
C GLN A 116 -2.65 -3.04 -7.03
N THR A 117 -2.33 -2.76 -8.30
CA THR A 117 -0.94 -2.64 -8.75
C THR A 117 -0.18 -1.57 -7.98
N LYS A 118 -0.75 -0.36 -7.84
CA LYS A 118 -0.06 0.73 -7.13
C LYS A 118 0.16 0.39 -5.64
N THR A 119 -0.77 -0.34 -5.03
CA THR A 119 -0.67 -0.78 -3.62
C THR A 119 0.44 -1.80 -3.45
N ILE A 120 0.51 -2.81 -4.32
CA ILE A 120 1.58 -3.83 -4.31
C ILE A 120 2.95 -3.18 -4.44
N ILE A 121 3.12 -2.28 -5.41
CA ILE A 121 4.39 -1.55 -5.63
C ILE A 121 4.74 -0.70 -4.41
N GLY A 122 3.76 0.02 -3.86
CA GLY A 122 3.96 0.84 -2.67
C GLY A 122 4.44 0.03 -1.47
N PHE A 123 3.84 -1.13 -1.21
CA PHE A 123 4.24 -2.02 -0.12
C PHE A 123 5.61 -2.66 -0.38
N ALA A 124 5.88 -3.14 -1.60
CA ALA A 124 7.17 -3.76 -1.94
C ALA A 124 8.37 -2.82 -1.74
N LEU A 125 8.21 -1.51 -2.02
CA LEU A 125 9.25 -0.51 -1.78
C LEU A 125 9.59 -0.37 -0.28
N LEU A 126 8.56 -0.30 0.58
CA LEU A 126 8.75 -0.20 2.02
C LEU A 126 9.28 -1.51 2.62
N GLU A 127 8.76 -2.64 2.14
CA GLU A 127 9.18 -3.98 2.53
C GLU A 127 10.66 -4.21 2.22
N GLY A 128 11.11 -3.91 0.99
CA GLY A 128 12.51 -4.06 0.59
C GLY A 128 13.46 -3.22 1.45
N ALA A 129 13.10 -1.97 1.75
CA ALA A 129 13.89 -1.13 2.66
C ALA A 129 13.88 -1.64 4.10
N THR A 130 12.76 -2.21 4.56
CA THR A 130 12.64 -2.85 5.87
C THR A 130 13.58 -4.06 5.95
N PHE A 131 13.55 -4.96 4.96
CA PHE A 131 14.44 -6.12 4.89
C PHE A 131 15.92 -5.72 4.86
N PHE A 132 16.28 -4.69 4.09
CA PHE A 132 17.65 -4.20 4.07
C PHE A 132 18.12 -3.76 5.47
N ASN A 133 17.29 -3.01 6.20
CA ASN A 133 17.62 -2.60 7.56
C ASN A 133 17.70 -3.80 8.52
N LEU A 134 16.85 -4.81 8.36
CA LEU A 134 16.93 -6.07 9.12
C LEU A 134 18.24 -6.83 8.84
N VAL A 135 18.73 -6.83 7.60
CA VAL A 135 20.05 -7.37 7.27
C VAL A 135 21.17 -6.55 7.91
N ALA A 136 21.08 -5.22 7.89
CA ALA A 136 22.06 -4.35 8.57
C ALA A 136 22.12 -4.63 10.08
N ILE A 137 20.99 -4.94 10.73
CA ILE A 137 20.95 -5.35 12.13
C ILE A 137 21.69 -6.68 12.35
N LEU A 138 21.53 -7.67 11.47
CA LEU A 138 22.25 -8.94 11.61
C LEU A 138 23.77 -8.77 11.56
N ILE A 139 24.25 -7.87 10.69
CA ILE A 139 25.69 -7.69 10.43
C ILE A 139 26.32 -6.75 11.46
N GLU A 140 25.74 -5.56 11.64
CA GLU A 140 26.34 -4.47 12.45
C GLU A 140 25.70 -4.31 13.82
N LYS A 141 24.54 -4.93 14.05
CA LYS A 141 23.77 -4.86 15.30
C LYS A 141 23.42 -3.43 15.72
N SER A 142 23.19 -2.54 14.77
CA SER A 142 22.88 -1.14 15.06
C SER A 142 21.41 -0.92 15.43
N VAL A 143 21.18 -0.15 16.51
CA VAL A 143 19.83 0.25 16.96
C VAL A 143 19.14 1.14 15.93
N TRP A 144 19.89 1.96 15.19
CA TRP A 144 19.31 2.86 14.19
C TRP A 144 18.57 2.11 13.09
N SER A 145 19.12 1.00 12.63
CA SER A 145 18.47 0.13 11.64
C SER A 145 17.17 -0.50 12.19
N VAL A 146 17.08 -0.75 13.50
CA VAL A 146 15.83 -1.20 14.15
C VAL A 146 14.78 -0.10 14.12
N VAL A 147 15.16 1.14 14.45
CA VAL A 147 14.26 2.29 14.42
C VAL A 147 13.73 2.51 13.01
N VAL A 148 14.60 2.49 12.00
CA VAL A 148 14.19 2.67 10.59
C VAL A 148 13.26 1.54 10.14
N ALA A 149 13.62 0.27 10.39
CA ALA A 149 12.75 -0.87 10.07
C ALA A 149 11.37 -0.77 10.76
N GLY A 150 11.35 -0.38 12.04
CA GLY A 150 10.12 -0.16 12.80
C GLY A 150 9.24 0.96 12.22
N VAL A 151 9.83 2.09 11.85
CA VAL A 151 9.10 3.20 11.22
C VAL A 151 8.52 2.79 9.86
N LEU A 152 9.29 2.11 9.02
CA LEU A 152 8.83 1.62 7.72
C LEU A 152 7.69 0.59 7.88
N PHE A 153 7.79 -0.30 8.88
CA PHE A 153 6.74 -1.23 9.22
C PHE A 153 5.45 -0.54 9.68
N LEU A 154 5.56 0.45 10.56
CA LEU A 154 4.41 1.26 11.00
C LEU A 154 3.78 2.00 9.83
N LEU A 155 4.58 2.51 8.90
CA LEU A 155 4.07 3.15 7.69
C LEU A 155 3.25 2.17 6.83
N MET A 156 3.70 0.91 6.67
CA MET A 156 2.91 -0.14 6.01
C MET A 156 1.58 -0.39 6.75
N ALA A 157 1.61 -0.46 8.08
CA ALA A 157 0.39 -0.64 8.89
C ALA A 157 -0.59 0.54 8.74
N PHE A 158 -0.12 1.78 8.72
CA PHE A 158 -0.96 2.97 8.51
C PHE A 158 -1.51 3.06 7.08
N ARG A 159 -0.82 2.46 6.11
CA ARG A 159 -1.23 2.38 4.71
C ARG A 159 -2.00 1.11 4.36
N PHE A 160 -2.43 0.35 5.36
CA PHE A 160 -3.16 -0.89 5.12
C PHE A 160 -4.44 -0.64 4.30
N PRO A 161 -4.68 -1.42 3.23
CA PRO A 161 -5.80 -1.17 2.33
C PRO A 161 -7.13 -1.41 3.04
N THR A 162 -7.98 -0.40 3.02
CA THR A 162 -9.35 -0.46 3.58
C THR A 162 -10.36 -0.26 2.48
N ARG A 163 -11.55 -0.86 2.66
CA ARG A 163 -12.65 -0.77 1.72
C ARG A 163 -13.01 0.68 1.39
N ASN A 164 -13.14 1.53 2.42
CA ASN A 164 -13.53 2.93 2.27
C ASN A 164 -12.52 3.73 1.42
N GLN A 165 -11.21 3.46 1.57
CA GLN A 165 -10.19 4.12 0.74
C GLN A 165 -10.30 3.73 -0.74
N ILE A 166 -10.60 2.45 -1.01
CA ILE A 166 -10.72 1.92 -2.37
C ILE A 166 -12.01 2.45 -3.01
N GLU A 167 -13.14 2.42 -2.31
CA GLU A 167 -14.41 2.95 -2.77
C GLU A 167 -14.30 4.44 -3.13
N ALA A 168 -13.73 5.26 -2.23
CA ALA A 168 -13.52 6.68 -2.48
C ALA A 168 -12.62 6.94 -3.70
N TRP A 169 -11.56 6.15 -3.86
CA TRP A 169 -10.66 6.28 -5.01
C TRP A 169 -11.33 5.87 -6.33
N VAL A 170 -12.09 4.77 -6.34
CA VAL A 170 -12.84 4.32 -7.53
C VAL A 170 -13.88 5.36 -7.92
N GLU A 171 -14.64 5.89 -6.96
CA GLU A 171 -15.60 6.98 -7.17
C GLU A 171 -14.96 8.20 -7.86
N ASP A 172 -13.82 8.66 -7.35
CA ASP A 172 -13.10 9.80 -7.92
C ASP A 172 -12.68 9.54 -9.38
N LYS A 173 -12.29 8.30 -9.71
CA LYS A 173 -11.91 7.93 -11.09
C LYS A 173 -13.10 7.75 -12.02
N LEU A 174 -14.20 7.18 -11.55
CA LEU A 174 -15.43 7.06 -12.35
C LEU A 174 -15.99 8.44 -12.74
N ARG A 175 -15.95 9.40 -11.82
CA ARG A 175 -16.33 10.80 -12.10
C ARG A 175 -15.44 11.45 -13.16
N ALA A 176 -14.15 11.09 -13.19
CA ALA A 176 -13.24 11.61 -14.21
C ALA A 176 -13.60 11.08 -15.61
N PHE A 177 -13.99 9.81 -15.74
CA PHE A 177 -14.43 9.24 -17.03
C PHE A 177 -15.69 9.91 -17.58
N GLN A 178 -16.65 10.26 -16.71
CA GLN A 178 -17.90 10.94 -17.12
C GLN A 178 -17.69 12.36 -17.66
N ARG A 179 -16.57 13.01 -17.32
CA ARG A 179 -16.27 14.37 -17.81
C ARG A 179 -15.58 14.38 -19.17
N THR A 180 -15.02 13.25 -19.58
CA THR A 180 -14.21 13.12 -20.81
C THR A 180 -14.96 12.46 -21.96
N GLY A 181 -16.14 11.87 -21.72
CA GLY A 181 -17.04 11.34 -22.75
C GLY A 181 -18.20 12.29 -22.99
#